data_AF-A0AAW6ECV2-F1
#
_entry.id   AF-A0AAW6ECV2-F1
#
_cell.length_a   1.000
_cell.length_b   1.000
_cell.length_c   1.000
_cell.angle_alpha   90.00
_cell.angle_beta   90.00
_cell.angle_gamma   90.00
#
_symmetry.space_group_name_H-M   'P 1'
#
loop_
_entity.id
_entity.type
_entity.pdbx_description
1 polymer ?
#
loop_
_entity_poly.entity_id
_entity_poly.type
_entity_poly.pdbx_seq_one_letter_code
_entity_poly.pdbx_strand_id
1 'polypeptide(L)'
;MKISVRTTHYTNDNSPQLRGYATVKFDDSYVLESVKIMERQDSNEIFIALPSLMVRTKDQNGNYVINDKGEYVKEFKEVFHPITAESRKVLNSAIMDSFNRNDGKYTTVEFGNDRFQPTLARIFESSVKDIEGVGSVIFSDSFVLENVQVRNGKSGEYFDSPKRKVRNEKKTSGYEYVEFFHPVKAETYNELRDSVVNGLNYTRNMKRMNSYDNSRGQDEVLDMTGENRGLGR
;
A
#
# COMPACT_ATOMS: atom_id res chain seq x y z
N MET A 1 16.30 4.23 12.06
CA MET A 1 15.93 2.89 11.55
C MET A 1 17.04 2.37 10.65
N LYS A 2 17.27 1.06 10.69
CA LYS A 2 18.20 0.33 9.83
C LYS A 2 17.51 -0.12 8.55
N ILE A 3 18.07 0.24 7.40
CA ILE A 3 17.65 -0.24 6.08
C ILE A 3 18.72 -1.18 5.56
N SER A 4 18.38 -2.45 5.35
CA SER A 4 19.29 -3.46 4.81
C SER A 4 18.84 -3.92 3.43
N VAL A 5 19.65 -3.69 2.41
CA VAL A 5 19.35 -4.02 1.02
C VAL A 5 20.25 -5.13 0.52
N ARG A 6 19.68 -6.13 -0.15
CA ARG A 6 20.43 -7.12 -0.90
C ARG A 6 19.93 -7.15 -2.34
N THR A 7 20.85 -7.15 -3.29
CA THR A 7 20.53 -7.21 -4.72
C THR A 7 20.99 -8.51 -5.36
N THR A 8 20.33 -8.88 -6.44
CA THR A 8 20.71 -10.01 -7.30
C THR A 8 20.64 -9.54 -8.74
N HIS A 9 21.78 -9.62 -9.45
CA HIS A 9 21.82 -9.36 -10.88
C HIS A 9 21.07 -10.46 -11.61
N TYR A 10 20.20 -10.03 -12.52
CA TYR A 10 19.36 -10.93 -13.28
C TYR A 10 18.91 -10.24 -14.56
N THR A 11 19.14 -10.90 -15.68
CA THR A 11 18.66 -10.51 -17.00
C THR A 11 17.66 -11.54 -17.50
N ASN A 12 16.74 -11.12 -18.35
CA ASN A 12 15.71 -11.98 -18.94
C ASN A 12 15.41 -11.48 -20.35
N ASP A 13 15.47 -12.37 -21.35
CA ASP A 13 15.20 -12.02 -22.74
C ASP A 13 13.77 -11.49 -22.94
N ASN A 14 12.81 -11.95 -22.13
CA ASN A 14 11.43 -11.46 -22.14
C ASN A 14 11.27 -10.08 -21.46
N SER A 15 12.30 -9.60 -20.78
CA SER A 15 12.33 -8.28 -20.15
C SER A 15 13.73 -7.68 -20.33
N PRO A 16 14.08 -7.24 -21.54
CA PRO A 16 15.45 -6.84 -21.90
C PRO A 16 15.95 -5.61 -21.16
N GLN A 17 15.07 -4.87 -20.47
CA GLN A 17 15.42 -3.76 -19.59
C GLN A 17 15.75 -4.21 -18.16
N LEU A 18 15.39 -5.43 -17.74
CA LEU A 18 15.63 -5.91 -16.38
C LEU A 18 17.12 -6.20 -16.17
N ARG A 19 17.66 -5.72 -15.06
CA ARG A 19 19.06 -5.90 -14.65
C ARG A 19 19.23 -6.58 -13.31
N GLY A 20 18.19 -6.56 -12.48
CA GLY A 20 18.20 -7.30 -11.24
C GLY A 20 16.99 -7.04 -10.38
N TYR A 21 17.03 -7.62 -9.19
CA TYR A 21 16.05 -7.41 -8.14
C TYR A 21 16.73 -6.98 -6.85
N ALA A 22 16.03 -6.20 -6.05
CA ALA A 22 16.41 -5.88 -4.68
C ALA A 22 15.39 -6.43 -3.68
N THR A 23 15.89 -6.91 -2.55
CA THR A 23 15.15 -7.15 -1.32
C THR A 23 15.58 -6.11 -0.31
N VAL A 24 14.63 -5.39 0.26
CA VAL A 24 14.88 -4.35 1.26
C VAL A 24 14.27 -4.79 2.59
N LYS A 25 15.04 -4.68 3.68
CA LYS A 25 14.58 -4.92 5.04
C LYS A 25 14.60 -3.62 5.83
N PHE A 26 13.57 -3.41 6.63
CA PHE A 26 13.49 -2.31 7.60
C PHE A 26 13.53 -2.91 9.00
N ASP A 27 14.55 -2.55 9.78
CA ASP A 27 14.81 -3.03 11.16
C ASP A 27 14.73 -4.55 11.36
N ASP A 28 15.05 -5.32 10.30
CA ASP A 28 14.84 -6.79 10.25
C ASP A 28 13.42 -7.23 10.69
N SER A 29 12.45 -6.32 10.54
CA SER A 29 11.10 -6.43 11.08
C SER A 29 10.05 -6.40 9.99
N TYR A 30 10.38 -5.77 8.86
CA TYR A 30 9.61 -5.78 7.62
C TYR A 30 10.52 -6.06 6.42
N VAL A 31 9.94 -6.69 5.39
CA VAL A 31 10.60 -6.97 4.12
C VAL A 31 9.76 -6.36 3.00
N LEU A 32 10.43 -5.63 2.11
CA LEU A 32 9.95 -5.24 0.79
C LEU A 32 10.66 -6.08 -0.26
N GLU A 33 9.88 -6.79 -1.07
CA GLU A 33 10.38 -7.63 -2.16
C GLU A 33 9.97 -7.09 -3.52
N SER A 34 10.52 -7.68 -4.58
CA SER A 34 10.13 -7.40 -5.97
C SER A 34 10.45 -5.98 -6.44
N VAL A 35 11.39 -5.30 -5.77
CA VAL A 35 11.98 -4.06 -6.28
C VAL A 35 12.83 -4.43 -7.49
N LYS A 36 12.53 -3.83 -8.64
CA LYS A 36 13.25 -4.11 -9.88
C LYS A 36 14.33 -3.06 -10.12
N ILE A 37 15.45 -3.52 -10.65
CA ILE A 37 16.53 -2.66 -11.16
C ILE A 37 16.49 -2.80 -12.67
N MET A 38 16.26 -1.67 -13.33
CA MET A 38 15.92 -1.60 -14.75
C MET A 38 16.91 -0.68 -15.47
N GLU A 39 17.09 -0.90 -16.76
CA GLU A 39 17.86 -0.04 -17.65
C GLU A 39 16.93 0.63 -18.66
N ARG A 40 17.05 1.95 -18.80
CA ARG A 40 16.34 2.72 -19.83
C ARG A 40 16.84 2.35 -21.22
N GLN A 41 15.93 2.10 -22.15
CA GLN A 41 16.26 1.72 -23.53
C GLN A 41 16.97 2.83 -24.32
N ASP A 42 16.68 4.08 -24.00
CA ASP A 42 17.14 5.27 -24.73
C ASP A 42 18.47 5.83 -24.20
N SER A 43 18.72 5.72 -22.89
CA SER A 43 19.89 6.32 -22.25
C SER A 43 20.87 5.33 -21.60
N ASN A 44 20.52 4.04 -21.54
CA ASN A 44 21.22 3.03 -20.75
C ASN A 44 21.33 3.38 -19.25
N GLU A 45 20.53 4.34 -18.78
CA GLU A 45 20.51 4.74 -17.37
C GLU A 45 19.85 3.64 -16.52
N ILE A 46 20.51 3.23 -15.45
CA ILE A 46 19.96 2.31 -14.47
C ILE A 46 19.02 3.07 -13.53
N PHE A 47 17.80 2.57 -13.36
CA PHE A 47 16.80 3.13 -12.45
C PHE A 47 16.12 2.05 -11.61
N ILE A 48 15.55 2.47 -10.48
CA ILE A 48 14.80 1.61 -9.57
C ILE A 48 13.32 1.72 -9.90
N ALA A 49 12.68 0.58 -10.12
CA ALA A 49 11.23 0.46 -10.22
C ALA A 49 10.70 -0.23 -8.97
N LEU A 50 10.05 0.55 -8.10
CA LEU A 50 9.42 0.01 -6.90
C LEU A 50 8.22 -0.88 -7.26
N PRO A 51 7.81 -1.80 -6.37
CA PRO A 51 6.70 -2.68 -6.65
C PRO A 51 5.42 -1.89 -6.90
N SER A 52 4.67 -2.27 -7.93
CA SER A 52 3.50 -1.52 -8.37
C SER A 52 2.36 -2.44 -8.81
N LEU A 53 1.14 -1.92 -8.72
CA LEU A 53 -0.07 -2.53 -9.25
C LEU A 53 -0.54 -1.76 -10.47
N MET A 54 -1.00 -2.50 -11.48
CA MET A 54 -1.66 -1.91 -12.64
C MET A 54 -3.11 -1.58 -12.27
N VAL A 55 -3.47 -0.32 -12.36
CA VAL A 55 -4.80 0.20 -12.02
C VAL A 55 -5.40 0.93 -13.22
N ARG A 56 -6.72 1.11 -13.22
CA ARG A 56 -7.39 1.96 -14.22
C ARG A 56 -7.18 3.42 -13.85
N THR A 57 -6.72 4.21 -14.81
CA THR A 57 -6.47 5.64 -14.65
C THR A 57 -7.80 6.37 -14.43
N LYS A 58 -7.79 7.34 -13.53
CA LYS A 58 -8.90 8.26 -13.30
C LYS A 58 -8.51 9.69 -13.67
N ASP A 59 -9.45 10.44 -14.20
CA ASP A 59 -9.31 11.88 -14.44
C ASP A 59 -9.39 12.69 -13.12
N GLN A 60 -9.26 14.01 -13.22
CA GLN A 60 -9.34 14.92 -12.08
C GLN A 60 -10.69 14.89 -11.35
N ASN A 61 -11.74 14.42 -12.02
CA ASN A 61 -13.10 14.30 -11.49
C ASN A 61 -13.36 12.89 -10.91
N GLY A 62 -12.38 11.98 -10.98
CA GLY A 62 -12.49 10.62 -10.48
C GLY A 62 -13.13 9.62 -11.46
N ASN A 63 -13.41 10.03 -12.70
CA ASN A 63 -13.97 9.16 -13.74
C ASN A 63 -12.86 8.34 -14.40
N TYR A 64 -13.18 7.12 -14.82
CA TYR A 64 -12.20 6.29 -15.55
C TYR A 64 -11.89 6.88 -16.92
N VAL A 65 -10.60 6.98 -17.23
CA VAL A 65 -10.13 7.42 -18.55
C VAL A 65 -10.23 6.25 -19.53
N ILE A 66 -10.87 6.51 -20.68
CA ILE A 66 -11.07 5.55 -21.76
C ILE A 66 -10.38 6.11 -23.01
N ASN A 67 -9.62 5.28 -23.74
CA ASN A 67 -8.94 5.68 -24.96
C ASN A 67 -9.89 5.68 -26.18
N ASP A 68 -9.41 6.15 -27.34
CA ASP A 68 -10.19 6.22 -28.58
C ASP A 68 -10.70 4.85 -29.09
N LYS A 69 -10.19 3.75 -28.55
CA LYS A 69 -10.61 2.37 -28.86
C LYS A 69 -11.67 1.84 -27.89
N GLY A 70 -12.14 2.64 -26.94
CA GLY A 70 -13.10 2.22 -25.93
C GLY A 70 -12.49 1.41 -24.78
N GLU A 71 -11.16 1.40 -24.63
CA GLU A 71 -10.47 0.63 -23.59
C GLU A 71 -10.08 1.52 -22.41
N TYR A 72 -10.13 0.96 -21.19
CA TYR A 72 -9.63 1.66 -20.01
C TYR A 72 -8.13 1.92 -20.14
N VAL A 73 -7.74 3.19 -19.96
CA VAL A 73 -6.36 3.57 -19.77
C VAL A 73 -5.89 3.00 -18.42
N LYS A 74 -4.68 2.43 -18.42
CA LYS A 74 -4.08 1.81 -17.24
C LYS A 74 -2.78 2.51 -16.90
N GLU A 75 -2.52 2.61 -15.61
CA GLU A 75 -1.28 3.14 -15.05
C GLU A 75 -0.73 2.19 -13.99
N PHE A 76 0.58 2.28 -13.71
CA PHE A 76 1.19 1.56 -12.61
C PHE A 76 1.30 2.49 -11.40
N LYS A 77 0.75 2.07 -10.26
CA LYS A 77 0.89 2.79 -8.98
C LYS A 77 1.77 1.99 -8.03
N GLU A 78 2.80 2.64 -7.49
CA GLU A 78 3.70 2.05 -6.50
C GLU A 78 2.90 1.67 -5.24
N VAL A 79 3.03 0.40 -4.80
CA VAL A 79 2.35 -0.06 -3.58
C VAL A 79 3.12 0.30 -2.33
N PHE A 80 4.44 0.43 -2.41
CA PHE A 80 5.26 0.88 -1.30
C PHE A 80 6.26 1.90 -1.83
N HIS A 81 6.24 3.10 -1.29
CA HIS A 81 7.13 4.17 -1.75
C HIS A 81 7.49 5.16 -0.63
N PRO A 82 8.69 5.75 -0.71
CA PRO A 82 9.07 6.87 0.15
C PRO A 82 8.22 8.10 -0.16
N ILE A 83 7.81 8.84 0.87
CA ILE A 83 7.00 10.06 0.78
C ILE A 83 7.79 11.34 1.10
N THR A 84 9.08 11.22 1.43
CA THR A 84 9.98 12.36 1.63
C THR A 84 11.17 12.28 0.68
N ALA A 85 11.76 13.44 0.34
CA ALA A 85 12.94 13.49 -0.53
C ALA A 85 14.13 12.72 0.05
N GLU A 86 14.32 12.81 1.38
CA GLU A 86 15.43 12.14 2.05
C GLU A 86 15.23 10.61 2.11
N SER A 87 14.04 10.13 2.47
CA SER A 87 13.75 8.69 2.44
C SER A 87 13.89 8.10 1.04
N ARG A 88 13.52 8.86 0.00
CA ARG A 88 13.73 8.47 -1.41
C ARG A 88 15.20 8.40 -1.76
N LYS A 89 15.98 9.41 -1.39
CA LYS A 89 17.43 9.43 -1.63
C LYS A 89 18.11 8.24 -0.94
N VAL A 90 17.88 8.05 0.36
CA VAL A 90 18.52 6.98 1.15
C VAL A 90 18.16 5.60 0.61
N LEU A 91 16.88 5.34 0.32
CA LEU A 91 16.46 4.07 -0.25
C LEU A 91 17.12 3.81 -1.61
N ASN A 92 17.09 4.80 -2.50
CA ASN A 92 17.66 4.65 -3.85
C ASN A 92 19.18 4.44 -3.80
N SER A 93 19.90 5.22 -2.99
CA SER A 93 21.34 5.06 -2.80
C SER A 93 21.67 3.68 -2.25
N ALA A 94 21.00 3.21 -1.19
CA ALA A 94 21.26 1.89 -0.63
C ALA A 94 21.05 0.74 -1.63
N ILE A 95 20.03 0.85 -2.49
CA ILE A 95 19.77 -0.12 -3.57
C ILE A 95 20.86 -0.06 -4.63
N MET A 96 21.21 1.13 -5.13
CA MET A 96 22.24 1.27 -6.16
C MET A 96 23.62 0.88 -5.64
N ASP A 97 23.96 1.17 -4.39
CA ASP A 97 25.22 0.77 -3.77
C ASP A 97 25.28 -0.76 -3.62
N SER A 98 24.19 -1.40 -3.19
CA SER A 98 24.10 -2.87 -3.18
C SER A 98 24.29 -3.44 -4.58
N PHE A 99 23.63 -2.84 -5.57
CA PHE A 99 23.69 -3.29 -6.96
C PHE A 99 25.11 -3.16 -7.51
N ASN A 100 25.72 -1.99 -7.43
CA ASN A 100 27.08 -1.74 -7.95
C ASN A 100 28.15 -2.62 -7.31
N ARG A 101 27.99 -3.01 -6.02
CA ARG A 101 28.91 -3.95 -5.36
C ARG A 101 28.82 -5.38 -5.90
N ASN A 102 27.62 -5.80 -6.33
CA ASN A 102 27.36 -7.13 -6.91
C ASN A 102 27.96 -8.33 -6.14
N ASP A 103 27.94 -8.28 -4.81
CA ASP A 103 28.53 -9.34 -3.96
C ASP A 103 27.46 -10.24 -3.29
N GLY A 104 26.17 -9.95 -3.55
CA GLY A 104 25.03 -10.66 -2.97
C GLY A 104 24.88 -10.46 -1.45
N LYS A 105 25.64 -9.55 -0.84
CA LYS A 105 25.57 -9.25 0.60
C LYS A 105 24.62 -8.08 0.86
N TYR A 106 24.28 -7.91 2.14
CA TYR A 106 23.48 -6.77 2.55
C TYR A 106 24.32 -5.48 2.58
N THR A 107 23.87 -4.42 1.89
CA THR A 107 24.20 -3.02 2.20
C THR A 107 23.33 -2.59 3.36
N THR A 108 23.92 -2.05 4.42
CA THR A 108 23.16 -1.52 5.55
C THR A 108 23.41 -0.03 5.68
N VAL A 109 22.33 0.74 5.83
CA VAL A 109 22.37 2.18 6.10
C VAL A 109 21.44 2.50 7.27
N GLU A 110 21.82 3.49 8.08
CA GLU A 110 20.96 4.06 9.10
C GLU A 110 20.20 5.27 8.53
N PHE A 111 18.93 5.39 8.87
CA PHE A 111 18.04 6.46 8.44
C PHE A 111 17.19 6.96 9.60
N GLY A 112 17.41 8.20 10.03
CA GLY A 112 16.77 8.73 11.23
C GLY A 112 17.10 7.95 12.51
N ASN A 113 16.50 8.35 13.63
CA ASN A 113 16.81 7.78 14.95
C ASN A 113 15.73 6.84 15.49
N ASP A 114 14.56 6.80 14.85
CA ASP A 114 13.42 6.02 15.31
C ASP A 114 13.38 4.62 14.68
N ARG A 115 12.65 3.71 15.33
CA ARG A 115 12.30 2.39 14.78
C ARG A 115 11.31 2.55 13.63
N PHE A 116 11.47 1.77 12.59
CA PHE A 116 10.50 1.66 11.49
C PHE A 116 9.20 1.01 12.00
N GLN A 117 8.14 1.81 12.04
CA GLN A 117 6.84 1.45 12.61
C GLN A 117 5.69 2.21 11.93
N PRO A 118 4.46 1.66 11.92
CA PRO A 118 3.29 2.37 11.40
C PRO A 118 3.00 3.62 12.24
N THR A 119 2.90 4.79 11.61
CA THR A 119 2.55 6.06 12.27
C THR A 119 1.12 6.49 12.00
N LEU A 120 0.57 6.17 10.83
CA LEU A 120 -0.80 6.53 10.49
C LEU A 120 -1.42 5.54 9.50
N ALA A 121 -2.54 4.92 9.87
CA ALA A 121 -3.37 4.16 8.95
C ALA A 121 -4.63 4.95 8.56
N ARG A 122 -4.82 5.19 7.25
CA ARG A 122 -6.03 5.81 6.69
C ARG A 122 -6.81 4.75 5.94
N ILE A 123 -7.81 4.17 6.59
CA ILE A 123 -8.61 3.08 6.03
C ILE A 123 -10.07 3.51 5.89
N PHE A 124 -10.65 3.28 4.71
CA PHE A 124 -12.04 3.58 4.40
C PHE A 124 -12.84 2.29 4.28
N GLU A 125 -14.11 2.33 4.67
CA GLU A 125 -15.03 1.20 4.47
C GLU A 125 -15.11 0.83 2.97
N SER A 126 -15.12 -0.46 2.68
CA SER A 126 -15.31 -0.96 1.32
C SER A 126 -16.70 -1.57 1.17
N SER A 127 -17.28 -1.40 -0.02
CA SER A 127 -18.50 -2.13 -0.43
C SER A 127 -18.18 -3.42 -1.20
N VAL A 128 -16.88 -3.71 -1.42
CA VAL A 128 -16.45 -4.89 -2.14
C VAL A 128 -16.64 -6.11 -1.24
N LYS A 129 -17.24 -7.16 -1.79
CA LYS A 129 -17.44 -8.43 -1.07
C LYS A 129 -16.12 -8.94 -0.48
N ASP A 130 -16.18 -9.40 0.77
CA ASP A 130 -15.06 -9.98 1.52
C ASP A 130 -13.89 -9.00 1.80
N ILE A 131 -14.13 -7.69 1.63
CA ILE A 131 -13.23 -6.60 1.99
C ILE A 131 -14.00 -5.62 2.87
N GLU A 132 -13.57 -5.48 4.12
CA GLU A 132 -14.17 -4.59 5.11
C GLU A 132 -13.70 -3.15 4.93
N GLY A 133 -12.44 -2.98 4.51
CA GLY A 133 -11.86 -1.67 4.28
C GLY A 133 -10.66 -1.70 3.34
N VAL A 134 -10.37 -0.54 2.74
CA VAL A 134 -9.21 -0.33 1.88
C VAL A 134 -8.57 1.01 2.22
N GLY A 135 -7.25 1.08 2.17
CA GLY A 135 -6.54 2.34 2.38
C GLY A 135 -5.03 2.20 2.37
N SER A 136 -4.37 3.03 3.17
CA SER A 136 -2.92 3.09 3.25
C SER A 136 -2.40 3.22 4.66
N VAL A 137 -1.13 2.86 4.84
CA VAL A 137 -0.39 2.95 6.10
C VAL A 137 0.91 3.69 5.88
N ILE A 138 1.11 4.79 6.60
CA ILE A 138 2.37 5.52 6.67
C ILE A 138 3.24 4.89 7.75
N PHE A 139 4.52 4.71 7.43
CA PHE A 139 5.55 4.22 8.34
C PHE A 139 6.58 5.31 8.59
N SER A 140 6.74 5.66 9.86
CA SER A 140 7.78 6.59 10.35
C SER A 140 7.83 7.90 9.55
N ASP A 141 6.65 8.36 9.12
CA ASP A 141 6.42 9.57 8.31
C ASP A 141 7.27 9.68 7.04
N SER A 142 7.79 8.55 6.58
CA SER A 142 8.82 8.48 5.54
C SER A 142 8.45 7.55 4.41
N PHE A 143 7.64 6.52 4.67
CA PHE A 143 7.23 5.55 3.67
C PHE A 143 5.73 5.32 3.76
N VAL A 144 5.08 4.97 2.65
CA VAL A 144 3.67 4.59 2.63
C VAL A 144 3.50 3.24 1.96
N LEU A 145 2.64 2.41 2.54
CA LEU A 145 2.08 1.20 1.94
C LEU A 145 0.64 1.50 1.49
N GLU A 146 0.42 1.48 0.19
CA GLU A 146 -0.86 1.74 -0.47
C GLU A 146 -1.64 0.46 -0.76
N ASN A 147 -2.96 0.58 -0.93
CA ASN A 147 -3.86 -0.54 -1.25
C ASN A 147 -3.87 -1.67 -0.20
N VAL A 148 -3.67 -1.30 1.07
CA VAL A 148 -3.89 -2.18 2.22
C VAL A 148 -5.36 -2.51 2.31
N GLN A 149 -5.68 -3.78 2.52
CA GLN A 149 -7.06 -4.24 2.71
C GLN A 149 -7.27 -4.70 4.15
N VAL A 150 -8.49 -4.50 4.65
CA VAL A 150 -8.99 -5.15 5.86
C VAL A 150 -9.98 -6.19 5.44
N ARG A 151 -9.81 -7.41 5.93
CA ARG A 151 -10.69 -8.54 5.64
C ARG A 151 -11.15 -9.18 6.93
N ASN A 152 -12.28 -9.86 6.90
CA ASN A 152 -12.77 -10.63 8.03
C ASN A 152 -12.30 -12.09 7.93
N GLY A 153 -11.68 -12.59 8.99
CA GLY A 153 -11.24 -13.97 9.12
C GLY A 153 -11.96 -14.69 10.25
N LYS A 154 -11.63 -15.97 10.48
CA LYS A 154 -12.22 -16.76 11.58
C LYS A 154 -11.96 -16.14 12.96
N SER A 155 -10.87 -15.39 13.10
CA SER A 155 -10.44 -14.74 14.34
C SER A 155 -10.71 -13.23 14.35
N GLY A 156 -11.62 -12.76 13.50
CA GLY A 156 -11.96 -11.35 13.34
C GLY A 156 -11.18 -10.66 12.22
N GLU A 157 -11.25 -9.33 12.22
CA GLU A 157 -10.63 -8.49 11.19
C GLU A 157 -9.10 -8.58 11.22
N TYR A 158 -8.50 -8.63 10.03
CA TYR A 158 -7.06 -8.70 9.84
C TYR A 158 -6.60 -7.84 8.67
N PHE A 159 -5.33 -7.46 8.74
CA PHE A 159 -4.60 -6.76 7.69
C PHE A 159 -4.24 -7.71 6.55
N ASP A 160 -4.55 -7.30 5.31
CA ASP A 160 -4.23 -8.02 4.09
C ASP A 160 -3.37 -7.14 3.16
N SER A 161 -2.10 -7.54 2.98
CA SER A 161 -1.11 -6.78 2.23
C SER A 161 -1.34 -6.85 0.71
N PRO A 162 -0.95 -5.82 -0.07
CA PRO A 162 -0.87 -5.91 -1.53
C PRO A 162 -0.02 -7.09 -2.00
N LYS A 163 -0.53 -7.85 -2.98
CA LYS A 163 0.13 -9.07 -3.48
C LYS A 163 0.28 -9.06 -5.00
N ARG A 164 1.29 -9.79 -5.48
CA ARG A 164 1.43 -10.19 -6.89
C ARG A 164 1.11 -11.66 -7.08
N LYS A 165 0.56 -11.98 -8.24
CA LYS A 165 0.39 -13.35 -8.72
C LYS A 165 1.72 -13.85 -9.29
N VAL A 166 2.17 -15.01 -8.83
CA VAL A 166 3.44 -15.64 -9.22
C VAL A 166 3.14 -17.04 -9.70
N ARG A 167 3.76 -17.47 -10.80
CA ARG A 167 3.61 -18.84 -11.29
C ARG A 167 4.30 -19.79 -10.31
N ASN A 168 3.55 -20.80 -9.85
CA ASN A 168 4.06 -21.84 -8.98
C ASN A 168 3.42 -23.17 -9.39
N GLU A 169 4.19 -24.00 -10.08
CA GLU A 169 3.74 -25.29 -10.64
C GLU A 169 3.42 -26.33 -9.55
N LYS A 170 3.87 -26.11 -8.30
CA LYS A 170 3.57 -26.99 -7.17
C LYS A 170 2.17 -26.73 -6.60
N LYS A 171 1.50 -25.62 -6.96
CA LYS A 171 0.14 -25.31 -6.52
C LYS A 171 -0.86 -25.83 -7.56
N THR A 172 -1.99 -26.37 -7.10
CA THR A 172 -3.08 -26.85 -7.98
C THR A 172 -3.59 -25.76 -8.94
N SER A 173 -3.61 -24.51 -8.49
CA SER A 173 -3.98 -23.35 -9.32
C SER A 173 -2.93 -22.99 -10.37
N GLY A 174 -1.71 -23.53 -10.29
CA GLY A 174 -0.53 -23.10 -11.06
C GLY A 174 0.08 -21.78 -10.61
N TYR A 175 -0.46 -21.16 -9.56
CA TYR A 175 -0.05 -19.84 -9.08
C TYR A 175 -0.13 -19.70 -7.56
N GLU A 176 0.71 -18.82 -7.03
CA GLU A 176 0.63 -18.32 -5.66
C GLU A 176 0.55 -16.79 -5.64
N TYR A 177 0.06 -16.24 -4.52
CA TYR A 177 0.00 -14.80 -4.30
C TYR A 177 1.03 -14.44 -3.24
N VAL A 178 2.03 -13.67 -3.63
CA VAL A 178 3.15 -13.27 -2.77
C VAL A 178 3.00 -11.80 -2.44
N GLU A 179 3.12 -11.47 -1.16
CA GLU A 179 3.06 -10.10 -0.65
C GLU A 179 4.26 -9.29 -1.14
N PHE A 180 4.04 -8.04 -1.51
CA PHE A 180 5.15 -7.14 -1.83
C PHE A 180 5.87 -6.68 -0.57
N PHE A 181 5.11 -6.47 0.50
CA PHE A 181 5.59 -5.95 1.76
C PHE A 181 4.96 -6.75 2.89
N HIS A 182 5.76 -7.26 3.82
CA HIS A 182 5.25 -8.06 4.91
C HIS A 182 6.11 -7.92 6.19
N PRO A 183 5.49 -7.97 7.38
CA PRO A 183 6.22 -8.16 8.62
C PRO A 183 6.88 -9.54 8.67
N VAL A 184 7.96 -9.68 9.43
CA VAL A 184 8.65 -10.97 9.63
C VAL A 184 8.53 -11.53 11.05
N LYS A 185 8.02 -10.73 12.00
CA LYS A 185 7.82 -11.12 13.40
C LYS A 185 6.35 -11.03 13.76
N ALA A 186 5.89 -11.86 14.69
CA ALA A 186 4.50 -11.84 15.17
C ALA A 186 4.14 -10.50 15.83
N GLU A 187 5.06 -9.95 16.62
CA GLU A 187 4.90 -8.64 17.28
C GLU A 187 4.68 -7.52 16.26
N THR A 188 5.49 -7.47 15.21
CA THR A 188 5.41 -6.42 14.17
C THR A 188 4.21 -6.62 13.24
N TYR A 189 3.76 -7.86 13.07
CA TYR A 189 2.48 -8.16 12.43
C TYR A 189 1.30 -7.65 13.26
N ASN A 190 1.28 -7.93 14.56
CA ASN A 190 0.19 -7.49 15.44
C ASN A 190 0.10 -5.96 15.49
N GLU A 191 1.25 -5.27 15.62
CA GLU A 191 1.30 -3.82 15.60
C GLU A 191 0.73 -3.23 14.29
N LEU A 192 1.12 -3.79 13.14
CA LEU A 192 0.59 -3.35 11.84
C LEU A 192 -0.90 -3.65 11.71
N ARG A 193 -1.34 -4.85 12.10
CA ARG A 193 -2.75 -5.25 12.10
C ARG A 193 -3.58 -4.29 12.92
N ASP A 194 -3.17 -4.03 14.16
CA ASP A 194 -3.93 -3.20 15.08
C ASP A 194 -3.99 -1.74 14.60
N SER A 195 -2.89 -1.20 14.06
CA SER A 195 -2.88 0.12 13.41
C SER A 195 -3.94 0.22 12.30
N VAL A 196 -3.99 -0.78 11.42
CA VAL A 196 -4.92 -0.82 10.27
C VAL A 196 -6.37 -1.00 10.70
N VAL A 197 -6.65 -1.97 11.59
CA VAL A 197 -8.00 -2.24 12.08
C VAL A 197 -8.53 -1.05 12.89
N ASN A 198 -7.70 -0.42 13.72
CA ASN A 198 -8.07 0.80 14.44
C ASN A 198 -8.35 1.97 13.48
N GLY A 199 -7.57 2.10 12.40
CA GLY A 199 -7.84 3.08 11.34
C GLY A 199 -9.22 2.91 10.70
N LEU A 200 -9.65 1.67 10.44
CA LEU A 200 -11.00 1.40 9.93
C LEU A 200 -12.09 1.71 10.96
N ASN A 201 -11.88 1.29 12.21
CA ASN A 201 -12.84 1.53 13.29
C ASN A 201 -13.01 3.03 13.58
N TYR A 202 -11.94 3.81 13.48
CA TYR A 202 -12.00 5.26 13.54
C TYR A 202 -12.91 5.84 12.46
N THR A 203 -12.73 5.44 11.19
CA THR A 203 -13.59 5.88 10.08
C THR A 203 -15.06 5.52 10.30
N ARG A 204 -15.34 4.29 10.75
CA ARG A 204 -16.70 3.84 11.08
C ARG A 204 -17.32 4.69 12.20
N ASN A 205 -16.57 4.99 13.25
CA ASN A 205 -17.05 5.79 14.37
C ASN A 205 -17.32 7.24 13.95
N MET A 206 -16.44 7.86 13.16
CA MET A 206 -16.65 9.19 12.59
C MET A 206 -17.94 9.27 11.76
N LYS A 207 -18.19 8.28 10.91
CA LYS A 207 -19.42 8.19 10.11
C LYS A 207 -20.67 8.08 11.00
N ARG A 208 -20.61 7.27 12.06
CA ARG A 208 -21.70 7.13 13.04
C ARG A 208 -21.99 8.45 13.75
N MET A 209 -20.96 9.14 14.28
CA MET A 209 -21.14 10.42 14.96
C MET A 209 -21.76 11.48 14.04
N ASN A 210 -21.27 11.60 12.80
CA ASN A 210 -21.86 12.51 11.82
C ASN A 210 -23.32 12.18 11.48
N SER A 211 -23.69 10.89 11.45
CA SER A 211 -25.09 10.50 11.26
C SER A 211 -25.99 10.84 12.45
N TYR A 212 -25.47 10.75 13.68
CA TYR A 212 -26.19 11.16 14.89
C TYR A 212 -26.42 12.67 14.95
N ASP A 213 -25.43 13.48 14.58
CA ASP A 213 -25.59 14.95 14.56
C ASP A 213 -26.56 15.40 13.45
N ASN A 214 -26.53 14.78 12.28
CA ASN A 214 -27.52 15.05 11.24
C ASN A 214 -28.95 14.65 11.65
N SER A 215 -29.13 13.63 12.49
CA SER A 215 -30.46 13.28 13.02
C SER A 215 -30.98 14.24 14.09
N ARG A 216 -30.11 15.01 14.78
CA ARG A 216 -30.51 16.09 15.70
C ARG A 216 -30.91 17.38 14.99
N GLY A 217 -30.53 17.55 13.73
CA GLY A 217 -31.01 18.65 12.89
C GLY A 217 -32.45 18.48 12.39
N GLN A 218 -33.09 17.35 12.70
CA GLN A 218 -34.51 17.06 12.45
C GLN A 218 -35.29 16.98 13.77
N ASP A 219 -35.13 17.96 14.66
CA ASP A 219 -36.13 18.15 15.71
C ASP A 219 -37.48 18.42 15.01
N GLU A 220 -38.50 17.60 15.30
CA GLU A 220 -39.86 17.88 14.86
C GLU A 220 -40.27 19.24 15.45
N VAL A 221 -40.43 20.24 14.59
CA VAL A 221 -41.01 21.53 15.00
C VAL A 221 -42.50 21.30 15.21
N LEU A 222 -42.85 20.91 16.44
CA LEU A 222 -44.23 20.81 16.88
C LEU A 222 -44.80 22.22 17.06
N ASP A 223 -46.02 22.46 16.61
CA ASP A 223 -46.71 23.71 16.95
C ASP A 223 -47.12 23.71 18.44
N MET A 224 -47.65 24.83 18.94
CA MET A 224 -48.07 24.96 20.34
C MET A 224 -49.21 24.00 20.74
N THR A 225 -49.77 23.21 19.81
CA THR A 225 -50.79 22.19 20.05
C THR A 225 -50.24 20.77 20.03
N GLY A 226 -48.96 20.59 19.66
CA GLY A 226 -48.28 19.29 19.63
C GLY A 226 -48.51 18.48 18.35
N GLU A 227 -49.06 19.09 17.28
CA GLU A 227 -49.22 18.42 15.99
C GLU A 227 -48.01 18.64 15.06
N ASN A 228 -47.52 17.56 14.46
CA ASN A 228 -46.39 17.56 13.54
C ASN A 228 -46.85 17.97 12.14
N ARG A 229 -46.56 19.20 11.71
CA ARG A 229 -46.77 19.62 10.32
C ARG A 229 -45.53 19.26 9.51
N GLY A 230 -45.53 18.07 8.94
CA GLY A 230 -44.50 17.64 7.99
C GLY A 230 -44.20 18.73 6.96
N LEU A 231 -42.90 18.90 6.65
CA LEU A 231 -42.41 19.91 5.70
C LEU A 231 -43.18 19.80 4.38
N GLY A 232 -43.97 20.84 4.08
CA GLY A 232 -44.66 20.98 2.80
C GLY A 232 -43.66 20.89 1.64
N ARG A 233 -44.09 20.21 0.58
CA ARG A 233 -43.33 19.96 -0.66
C ARG A 233 -42.62 21.18 -1.22
#